data_AF-A0A0F9MB27-F1
#
_entry.id   AF-A0A0F9MB27-F1
#
_cell.length_a   1.000
_cell.length_b   1.000
_cell.length_c   1.000
_cell.angle_alpha   90.00
_cell.angle_beta   90.00
_cell.angle_gamma   90.00
#
_symmetry.space_group_name_H-M   'P 1'
#
loop_
_entity.id
_entity.type
_entity.pdbx_description
1 polymer ?
#
loop_
_entity_poly.entity_id
_entity_poly.type
_entity_poly.pdbx_seq_one_letter_code
_entity_poly.pdbx_strand_id
1 'polypeptide(L)'
;MGADVKVLKRTADGALSLGLDRPPVKIEGIDKLVQIVALTFLTNPGRSIFSPGKGGGIRSLIGSNIDPEEPEELFADVRLMIDRVRDYIVQTQVNTTRPPSERLKELQLVDIVLNDNSDQVEILIAVINDENDVGQALVPIT
;
A
#
# COMPACT_ATOMS: atom_id res chain seq x y z
N MET A 1 -19.13 12.02 5.21
CA MET A 1 -20.15 12.24 4.17
C MET A 1 -19.50 11.91 2.83
N GLY A 2 -19.93 10.81 2.19
CA GLY A 2 -19.38 10.38 0.91
C GLY A 2 -19.70 11.41 -0.17
N ALA A 3 -18.66 11.91 -0.83
CA ALA A 3 -18.83 12.81 -1.95
C ALA A 3 -19.42 12.04 -3.13
N ASP A 4 -20.64 12.43 -3.52
CA ASP A 4 -21.29 12.05 -4.75
C ASP A 4 -20.50 12.70 -5.91
N VAL A 5 -19.53 11.96 -6.46
CA VAL A 5 -18.61 12.48 -7.50
C VAL A 5 -19.36 12.57 -8.82
N LYS A 6 -20.09 13.67 -9.02
CA LYS A 6 -20.69 14.05 -10.30
C LYS A 6 -19.78 15.06 -11.00
N VAL A 7 -18.82 14.55 -11.78
CA VAL A 7 -17.92 15.40 -12.57
C VAL A 7 -18.59 15.78 -13.88
N LEU A 8 -19.26 16.94 -13.87
CA LEU A 8 -19.74 17.58 -15.09
C LEU A 8 -18.66 18.53 -15.59
N LYS A 9 -18.11 18.26 -16.77
CA LYS A 9 -17.18 19.14 -17.47
C LYS A 9 -17.89 19.92 -18.55
N ARG A 10 -17.70 21.23 -18.56
CA ARG A 10 -18.22 22.10 -19.62
C ARG A 10 -17.33 22.00 -20.87
N THR A 11 -17.89 21.56 -21.99
CA THR A 11 -17.20 21.57 -23.29
C THR A 11 -17.16 22.98 -23.89
N ALA A 12 -16.29 23.21 -24.88
CA ALA A 12 -16.13 24.50 -25.54
C ALA A 12 -17.44 25.05 -26.14
N ASP A 13 -18.35 24.16 -26.52
CA ASP A 13 -19.68 24.50 -27.07
C ASP A 13 -20.72 24.81 -25.97
N GLY A 14 -20.31 24.82 -24.71
CA GLY A 14 -21.17 25.11 -23.56
C GLY A 14 -22.00 23.94 -23.04
N ALA A 15 -21.88 22.75 -23.62
CA ALA A 15 -22.55 21.55 -23.13
C ALA A 15 -21.88 21.00 -21.87
N LEU A 16 -22.65 20.34 -21.00
CA LEU A 16 -22.13 19.63 -19.84
C LEU A 16 -21.93 18.17 -20.21
N SER A 17 -20.68 17.72 -20.21
CA SER A 17 -20.30 16.33 -20.43
C SER A 17 -20.01 15.64 -19.09
N LEU A 18 -20.52 14.43 -18.91
CA LEU A 18 -20.12 13.57 -17.81
C LEU A 18 -18.73 13.03 -18.14
N GLY A 19 -17.71 13.43 -17.41
CA GLY A 19 -16.34 13.09 -17.76
C GLY A 19 -15.47 12.97 -16.51
N LEU A 20 -14.96 11.77 -16.27
CA LEU A 20 -13.85 11.59 -15.32
C LEU A 20 -12.60 12.21 -15.94
N ASP A 21 -11.92 13.10 -15.19
CA ASP A 21 -10.65 13.72 -15.62
C ASP A 21 -9.59 12.71 -16.05
N ARG A 22 -9.65 11.52 -15.48
CA ARG A 22 -8.78 10.39 -15.80
C ARG A 22 -9.63 9.14 -15.86
N PRO A 23 -9.88 8.55 -17.04
CA PRO A 23 -10.56 7.27 -17.11
C PRO A 23 -9.76 6.22 -16.33
N PRO A 24 -10.41 5.25 -15.67
CA PRO A 24 -9.71 4.17 -15.01
C PRO A 24 -8.86 3.42 -16.05
N VAL A 25 -7.55 3.35 -15.79
CA VAL A 25 -6.58 2.65 -16.64
C VAL A 25 -6.35 1.26 -16.05
N LYS A 26 -6.18 0.26 -16.92
CA LYS A 26 -5.74 -1.07 -16.49
C LYS A 26 -4.31 -0.96 -15.95
N ILE A 27 -4.09 -1.47 -14.74
CA ILE A 27 -2.77 -1.53 -14.10
C ILE A 27 -2.30 -2.98 -14.18
N GLU A 28 -1.06 -3.19 -14.57
CA GLU A 28 -0.46 -4.51 -14.81
C GLU A 28 1.00 -4.55 -14.33
N GLY A 29 1.56 -5.76 -14.24
CA GLY A 29 2.95 -5.98 -13.82
C GLY A 29 3.26 -5.47 -12.41
N ILE A 30 4.44 -4.87 -12.25
CA ILE A 30 4.96 -4.43 -10.96
C ILE A 30 4.09 -3.34 -10.31
N ASP A 31 3.50 -2.43 -11.07
CA ASP A 31 2.66 -1.35 -10.53
C ASP A 31 1.40 -1.90 -9.85
N LYS A 32 0.82 -2.94 -10.44
CA LYS A 32 -0.33 -3.64 -9.84
C LYS A 32 0.07 -4.30 -8.54
N LEU A 33 1.27 -4.91 -8.51
CA LEU A 33 1.79 -5.55 -7.31
C LEU A 33 2.07 -4.53 -6.20
N VAL A 34 2.69 -3.39 -6.52
CA VAL A 34 2.91 -2.26 -5.60
C VAL A 34 1.59 -1.79 -4.99
N GLN A 35 0.54 -1.63 -5.80
CA GLN A 35 -0.78 -1.26 -5.28
C GLN A 35 -1.39 -2.32 -4.35
N ILE A 36 -1.26 -3.61 -4.71
CA ILE A 36 -1.73 -4.71 -3.84
C ILE A 36 -0.99 -4.66 -2.50
N VAL A 37 0.34 -4.47 -2.52
CA VAL A 37 1.16 -4.34 -1.31
C VAL A 37 0.71 -3.16 -0.47
N ALA A 38 0.63 -1.95 -1.04
CA ALA A 38 0.23 -0.74 -0.33
C ALA A 38 -1.18 -0.88 0.30
N LEU A 39 -2.16 -1.40 -0.45
CA LEU A 39 -3.51 -1.64 0.06
C LEU A 39 -3.54 -2.68 1.18
N THR A 40 -2.71 -3.73 1.08
CA THR A 40 -2.60 -4.77 2.10
C THR A 40 -1.99 -4.21 3.38
N PHE A 41 -0.94 -3.37 3.27
CA PHE A 41 -0.36 -2.66 4.41
C PHE A 41 -1.38 -1.79 5.13
N LEU A 42 -2.16 -1.03 4.37
CA LEU A 42 -3.22 -0.15 4.87
C LEU A 42 -4.45 -0.92 5.39
N THR A 43 -4.49 -2.24 5.30
CA THR A 43 -5.60 -3.05 5.82
C THR A 43 -5.31 -3.46 7.27
N ASN A 44 -6.31 -3.33 8.15
CA ASN A 44 -6.16 -3.71 9.55
C ASN A 44 -6.41 -5.20 9.75
N PRO A 45 -5.54 -5.91 10.51
CA PRO A 45 -5.84 -7.24 11.00
C PRO A 45 -7.15 -7.24 11.81
N GLY A 46 -7.88 -8.34 11.74
CA GLY A 46 -9.12 -8.56 12.50
C GLY A 46 -10.40 -8.05 11.84
N ARG A 47 -10.31 -7.24 10.76
CA ARG A 47 -11.51 -6.71 10.09
C ARG A 47 -12.27 -7.72 9.23
N SER A 48 -11.60 -8.79 8.80
CA SER A 48 -12.27 -9.89 8.11
C SER A 48 -12.65 -10.97 9.11
N ILE A 49 -13.95 -11.20 9.30
CA ILE A 49 -14.46 -12.29 10.14
C ILE A 49 -13.99 -13.68 9.67
N PHE A 50 -13.74 -13.82 8.36
CA PHE A 50 -13.24 -15.06 7.76
C PHE A 50 -11.72 -15.18 7.85
N SER A 51 -11.03 -14.12 8.25
CA SER A 51 -9.57 -14.06 8.21
C SER A 51 -9.02 -12.98 9.14
N PRO A 52 -9.12 -13.19 10.47
CA PRO A 52 -8.76 -12.20 11.47
C PRO A 52 -7.26 -11.86 11.51
N GLY A 53 -6.39 -12.64 10.88
CA GLY A 53 -4.95 -12.33 10.76
C GLY A 53 -4.58 -11.46 9.54
N LYS A 54 -5.51 -11.05 8.68
CA LYS A 54 -5.20 -10.39 7.40
C LYS A 54 -4.99 -8.88 7.53
N GLY A 55 -3.82 -8.40 7.10
CA GLY A 55 -3.50 -6.98 6.97
C GLY A 55 -2.12 -6.65 7.55
N GLY A 56 -1.48 -5.60 7.05
CA GLY A 56 -0.19 -5.14 7.58
C GLY A 56 -0.32 -4.44 8.92
N GLY A 57 -1.50 -3.88 9.23
CA GLY A 57 -1.74 -3.26 10.54
C GLY A 57 -0.99 -1.96 10.76
N ILE A 58 -0.42 -1.36 9.73
CA ILE A 58 0.36 -0.11 9.82
C ILE A 58 -0.45 1.04 10.44
N ARG A 59 -1.79 0.98 10.34
CA ARG A 59 -2.67 1.96 10.99
C ARG A 59 -2.65 1.89 12.52
N SER A 60 -2.17 0.81 13.14
CA SER A 60 -1.98 0.79 14.60
C SER A 60 -0.81 1.66 15.03
N LEU A 61 0.11 1.97 14.12
CA LEU A 61 1.21 2.91 14.34
C LEU A 61 0.76 4.37 14.15
N ILE A 62 -0.42 4.61 13.58
CA ILE A 62 -0.99 5.95 13.48
C ILE A 62 -1.37 6.43 14.89
N GLY A 63 -0.72 7.49 15.35
CA GLY A 63 -0.93 8.08 16.68
C GLY A 63 -0.25 7.35 17.84
N SER A 64 0.60 6.35 17.56
CA SER A 64 1.51 5.83 18.58
C SER A 64 2.62 6.85 18.85
N ASN A 65 3.01 7.00 20.11
CA ASN A 65 4.10 7.88 20.50
C ASN A 65 5.42 7.21 20.06
N ILE A 66 5.90 7.56 18.88
CA ILE A 66 7.18 7.07 18.35
C ILE A 66 8.27 7.87 19.05
N ASP A 67 9.07 7.21 19.86
CA ASP A 67 10.22 7.85 20.49
C ASP A 67 11.32 8.02 19.44
N PRO A 68 11.70 9.26 19.06
CA PRO A 68 12.79 9.48 18.13
C PRO A 68 14.15 9.03 18.67
N GLU A 69 14.29 8.83 19.99
CA GLU A 69 15.51 8.32 20.62
C GLU A 69 15.64 6.79 20.54
N GLU A 70 14.54 6.07 20.27
CA GLU A 70 14.51 4.59 20.19
C GLU A 70 13.87 4.08 18.87
N PRO A 71 14.45 4.41 17.69
CA PRO A 71 13.89 3.98 16.42
C PRO A 71 13.88 2.45 16.23
N GLU A 72 14.75 1.72 16.94
CA GLU A 72 14.93 0.28 16.78
C GLU A 72 13.64 -0.53 17.01
N GLU A 73 12.78 -0.11 17.96
CA GLU A 73 11.50 -0.76 18.23
C GLU A 73 10.54 -0.60 17.05
N LEU A 74 10.44 0.61 16.50
CA LEU A 74 9.66 0.89 15.30
C LEU A 74 10.15 0.06 14.10
N PHE A 75 11.46 -0.03 13.91
CA PHE A 75 12.04 -0.86 12.84
C PHE A 75 11.68 -2.34 13.00
N ALA A 76 11.72 -2.87 14.22
CA ALA A 76 11.34 -4.26 14.50
C ALA A 76 9.86 -4.51 14.21
N ASP A 77 8.99 -3.61 14.63
CA ASP A 77 7.55 -3.69 14.39
C ASP A 77 7.22 -3.62 12.90
N VAL A 78 7.81 -2.67 12.17
CA VAL A 78 7.59 -2.52 10.73
C VAL A 78 8.09 -3.75 9.97
N ARG A 79 9.23 -4.35 10.36
CA ARG A 79 9.70 -5.61 9.78
C ARG A 79 8.71 -6.74 9.99
N LEU A 80 8.16 -6.88 11.19
CA LEU A 80 7.15 -7.89 11.50
C LEU A 80 5.89 -7.69 10.63
N MET A 81 5.48 -6.43 10.41
CA MET A 81 4.38 -6.10 9.52
C MET A 81 4.69 -6.48 8.06
N ILE A 82 5.91 -6.21 7.59
CA ILE A 82 6.36 -6.60 6.25
C ILE A 82 6.32 -8.10 6.05
N ASP A 83 6.84 -8.88 6.99
CA ASP A 83 6.81 -10.35 6.89
C ASP A 83 5.37 -10.88 6.82
N ARG A 84 4.47 -10.34 7.65
CA ARG A 84 3.04 -10.72 7.61
C ARG A 84 2.40 -10.38 6.26
N VAL A 85 2.66 -9.19 5.72
CA VAL A 85 2.13 -8.77 4.41
C VAL A 85 2.68 -9.66 3.30
N ARG A 86 3.99 -9.94 3.33
CA ARG A 86 4.64 -10.84 2.37
C ARG A 86 3.97 -12.20 2.37
N ASP A 87 3.91 -12.84 3.53
CA ASP A 87 3.39 -14.20 3.68
C ASP A 87 1.93 -14.27 3.24
N TYR A 88 1.14 -13.25 3.61
CA TYR A 88 -0.25 -13.14 3.15
C TYR A 88 -0.35 -13.05 1.62
N ILE A 89 0.39 -12.14 0.99
CA ILE A 89 0.32 -11.95 -0.46
C ILE A 89 0.76 -13.24 -1.17
N VAL A 90 1.87 -13.84 -0.75
CA VAL A 90 2.37 -15.10 -1.31
C VAL A 90 1.32 -16.21 -1.18
N GLN A 91 0.72 -16.38 0.00
CA GLN A 91 -0.34 -17.38 0.22
C GLN A 91 -1.56 -17.15 -0.69
N THR A 92 -1.96 -15.90 -0.92
CA THR A 92 -3.08 -15.60 -1.83
C THR A 92 -2.75 -15.87 -3.30
N GLN A 93 -1.47 -16.01 -3.64
CA GLN A 93 -1.02 -16.23 -5.02
C GLN A 93 -0.86 -17.71 -5.38
N VAL A 94 -0.65 -18.61 -4.41
CA VAL A 94 -0.31 -20.04 -4.63
C VAL A 94 -1.24 -20.77 -5.59
N ASN A 95 -2.55 -20.47 -5.56
CA ASN A 95 -3.57 -21.14 -6.38
C ASN A 95 -4.19 -20.21 -7.44
N THR A 96 -3.46 -19.18 -7.85
CA THR A 96 -3.95 -18.21 -8.84
C THR A 96 -3.08 -18.19 -10.08
N THR A 97 -3.70 -18.13 -11.25
CA THR A 97 -2.99 -17.94 -12.52
C THR A 97 -2.64 -16.46 -12.66
N ARG A 98 -1.45 -16.07 -12.19
CA ARG A 98 -0.90 -14.72 -12.35
C ARG A 98 0.40 -14.75 -13.17
N PRO A 99 0.64 -13.73 -14.01
CA PRO A 99 1.93 -13.61 -14.69
C PRO A 99 3.05 -13.37 -13.66
N PRO A 100 4.30 -13.79 -13.95
CA PRO A 100 5.43 -13.62 -13.02
C PRO A 100 5.68 -12.15 -12.67
N SER A 101 5.46 -11.23 -13.60
CA SER A 101 5.54 -9.79 -13.38
C SER A 101 4.60 -9.23 -12.29
N GLU A 102 3.53 -9.98 -11.93
CA GLU A 102 2.54 -9.63 -10.89
C GLU A 102 2.63 -10.53 -9.64
N ARG A 103 3.61 -11.43 -9.58
CA ARG A 103 3.82 -12.33 -8.44
C ARG A 103 4.86 -11.76 -7.51
N LEU A 104 4.58 -11.83 -6.21
CA LEU A 104 5.50 -11.33 -5.20
C LEU A 104 6.60 -12.36 -4.97
N LYS A 105 7.84 -11.92 -5.16
CA LYS A 105 9.03 -12.68 -4.76
C LYS A 105 9.49 -12.26 -3.38
N GLU A 106 9.60 -10.96 -3.14
CA GLU A 106 10.17 -10.41 -1.92
C GLU A 106 9.62 -9.02 -1.58
N LEU A 107 9.54 -8.73 -0.27
CA LEU A 107 9.34 -7.39 0.27
C LEU A 107 10.51 -7.05 1.18
N GLN A 108 11.09 -5.87 1.01
CA GLN A 108 12.19 -5.39 1.83
C GLN A 108 11.89 -4.01 2.39
N LEU A 109 12.17 -3.82 3.68
CA LEU A 109 12.23 -2.50 4.27
C LEU A 109 13.47 -1.78 3.73
N VAL A 110 13.26 -0.68 3.00
CA VAL A 110 14.37 0.14 2.50
C VAL A 110 14.75 1.16 3.55
N ASP A 111 13.76 1.91 4.04
CA ASP A 111 14.00 3.00 4.99
C ASP A 111 12.73 3.35 5.79
N ILE A 112 12.95 4.02 6.92
CA ILE A 112 11.91 4.70 7.70
C ILE A 112 12.36 6.14 7.89
N VAL A 113 11.73 7.06 7.16
CA VAL A 113 12.05 8.48 7.21
C VAL A 113 11.14 9.14 8.24
N LEU A 114 11.74 9.59 9.33
CA LEU A 114 11.11 10.48 10.32
C LEU A 114 11.32 11.91 9.82
N ASN A 115 10.24 12.65 9.59
CA ASN A 115 10.36 14.06 9.21
C ASN A 115 10.41 14.91 10.48
N ASP A 116 11.55 15.53 10.79
CA ASP A 116 11.69 16.35 12.01
C ASP A 116 10.74 17.58 12.04
N ASN A 117 10.14 17.95 10.89
CA ASN A 117 9.27 19.12 10.76
C ASN A 117 7.78 18.78 10.57
N SER A 118 7.44 17.51 10.37
CA SER A 118 6.06 17.05 10.32
C SER A 118 5.97 15.77 11.14
N ASP A 119 4.94 15.59 11.97
CA ASP A 119 4.74 14.35 12.77
C ASP A 119 4.41 13.13 11.89
N GLN A 120 5.01 13.05 10.71
CA GLN A 120 4.79 12.08 9.66
C GLN A 120 5.99 11.17 9.57
N VAL A 121 5.71 9.87 9.55
CA VAL A 121 6.69 8.83 9.32
C VAL A 121 6.43 8.22 7.97
N GLU A 122 7.43 8.22 7.10
CA GLU A 122 7.35 7.59 5.78
C GLU A 122 8.09 6.27 5.79
N ILE A 123 7.39 5.18 5.51
CA ILE A 123 8.00 3.86 5.37
C ILE A 123 8.19 3.58 3.89
N LEU A 124 9.44 3.34 3.50
CA LEU A 124 9.82 3.00 2.14
C LEU A 124 10.03 1.49 2.03
N ILE A 125 9.26 0.84 1.16
CA ILE A 125 9.27 -0.60 0.98
C ILE A 125 9.59 -0.93 -0.48
N ALA A 126 10.62 -1.76 -0.70
CA ALA A 126 10.90 -2.32 -2.01
C ALA A 126 10.02 -3.55 -2.24
N VAL A 127 9.40 -3.58 -3.42
CA VAL A 127 8.56 -4.68 -3.90
C VAL A 127 9.29 -5.34 -5.06
N ILE A 128 9.60 -6.62 -4.91
CA ILE A 128 10.35 -7.37 -5.93
C ILE A 128 9.44 -8.49 -6.46
N ASN A 129 9.28 -8.56 -7.78
CA ASN A 129 8.49 -9.61 -8.43
C ASN A 129 9.35 -10.83 -8.83
N ASP A 130 8.70 -11.88 -9.35
CA ASP A 130 9.39 -13.11 -9.79
C ASP A 130 10.35 -12.87 -10.99
N GLU A 131 10.18 -11.77 -11.72
CA GLU A 131 11.05 -11.35 -12.84
C GLU A 131 12.25 -10.50 -12.35
N ASN A 132 12.30 -10.16 -11.06
CA ASN A 132 13.26 -9.25 -10.41
C ASN A 132 13.09 -7.77 -10.78
N ASP A 133 11.92 -7.36 -11.28
CA ASP A 133 11.59 -5.94 -11.34
C ASP A 133 11.39 -5.41 -9.92
N VAL A 134 11.84 -4.19 -9.70
CA VAL A 134 11.75 -3.51 -8.41
C VAL A 134 10.78 -2.34 -8.52
N GLY A 135 9.72 -2.40 -7.71
CA GLY A 135 8.82 -1.29 -7.44
C GLY A 135 9.04 -0.74 -6.02
N GLN A 136 8.53 0.45 -5.76
CA GLN A 136 8.56 1.04 -4.42
C GLN A 136 7.15 1.40 -3.96
N ALA A 137 6.84 1.03 -2.72
CA ALA A 137 5.65 1.48 -2.02
C ALA A 137 6.09 2.46 -0.92
N LEU A 138 5.56 3.69 -0.97
CA LEU A 138 5.71 4.68 0.08
C LEU A 138 4.40 4.71 0.89
N VAL A 139 4.51 4.41 2.18
CA VAL A 139 3.36 4.37 3.09
C VAL A 139 3.54 5.47 4.14
N PRO A 140 2.81 6.59 4.03
CA PRO A 140 2.84 7.63 5.05
C PRO A 140 2.01 7.20 6.27
N ILE A 141 2.59 7.37 7.44
CA ILE A 141 1.93 7.28 8.74
C ILE A 141 1.78 8.72 9.23
N THR A 142 0.55 9.17 9.41
CA THR A 142 0.17 10.51 9.87
C THR A 142 -0.77 10.40 11.05
#